data_AF-A0A3D9SY80-F1
#
_entry.id   AF-A0A3D9SY80-F1
#
_cell.length_a   1.000
_cell.length_b   1.000
_cell.length_c   1.000
_cell.angle_alpha   90.00
_cell.angle_beta   90.00
_cell.angle_gamma   90.00
#
_symmetry.space_group_name_H-M   'P 1'
#
loop_
_entity.id
_entity.type
_entity.pdbx_description
1 polymer ?
#
loop_
_entity_poly.entity_id
_entity_poly.type
_entity_poly.pdbx_seq_one_letter_code
_entity_poly.pdbx_strand_id
1 'polypeptide(L)'
;MTPWKVAYDDQYRAAVSEVHRLLDATARRTGSAVGRSEAGWLQAKFHEFGRTLLAGKGTFCPHIGRSPMVAHTAAWATDHLVCPSCIDLLEAIGGTERRCDRCGQRDQLHAGCAAHGPVLMAYGLCLSCVRLA
;
A
#
# COMPACT_ATOMS: atom_id res chain seq x y z
N MET A 1 24.26 15.08 -16.42
CA MET A 1 23.16 14.19 -15.93
C MET A 1 23.16 12.96 -16.82
N THR A 2 23.30 11.75 -16.25
CA THR A 2 23.49 10.51 -17.02
C THR A 2 22.15 9.98 -17.57
N PRO A 3 22.11 9.41 -18.80
CA PRO A 3 20.88 8.95 -19.44
C PRO A 3 20.05 7.95 -18.61
N TRP A 4 20.72 7.05 -17.88
CA TRP A 4 20.06 6.06 -17.02
C TRP A 4 19.31 6.68 -15.84
N LYS A 5 19.76 7.84 -15.33
CA LYS A 5 19.08 8.54 -14.25
C LYS A 5 17.76 9.15 -14.75
N VAL A 6 17.78 9.73 -15.94
CA VAL A 6 16.57 10.30 -16.57
C VAL A 6 15.54 9.21 -16.80
N ALA A 7 15.95 8.09 -17.39
CA ALA A 7 15.06 6.95 -17.61
C ALA A 7 14.46 6.40 -16.30
N TYR A 8 15.27 6.32 -15.24
CA TYR A 8 14.79 5.89 -13.92
C TYR A 8 13.78 6.89 -13.33
N ASP A 9 14.09 8.19 -13.36
CA ASP A 9 13.21 9.24 -12.84
C ASP A 9 11.87 9.26 -13.59
N ASP A 10 11.89 9.06 -14.91
CA ASP A 10 10.68 8.98 -15.73
C ASP A 10 9.83 7.75 -15.38
N GLN A 11 10.46 6.57 -15.25
CA GLN A 11 9.78 5.34 -14.80
C GLN A 11 9.18 5.50 -13.40
N TYR A 12 9.93 6.13 -12.48
CA TYR A 12 9.45 6.39 -11.13
C TYR A 12 8.24 7.32 -11.13
N ARG A 13 8.29 8.44 -11.88
CA ARG A 13 7.16 9.37 -12.02
C ARG A 13 5.94 8.69 -12.63
N ALA A 14 6.15 7.86 -13.65
CA ALA A 14 5.07 7.09 -14.28
C ALA A 14 4.41 6.13 -13.27
N ALA A 15 5.21 5.40 -12.48
CA ALA A 15 4.70 4.50 -11.44
C ALA A 15 3.92 5.25 -10.35
N VAL A 16 4.41 6.41 -9.89
CA VAL A 16 3.71 7.26 -8.91
C VAL A 16 2.38 7.78 -9.48
N SER A 17 2.38 8.22 -10.74
CA SER A 17 1.16 8.68 -11.41
C SER A 17 0.12 7.55 -11.52
N GLU A 18 0.55 6.34 -11.83
CA GLU A 18 -0.32 5.17 -11.90
C GLU A 18 -0.90 4.80 -10.53
N VAL A 19 -0.10 4.85 -9.47
CA VAL A 19 -0.56 4.66 -8.08
C VAL A 19 -1.66 5.66 -7.72
N HIS A 20 -1.50 6.94 -8.05
CA HIS A 20 -2.53 7.94 -7.80
C HIS A 20 -3.80 7.66 -8.62
N ARG A 21 -3.66 7.23 -9.89
CA ARG A 21 -4.81 6.84 -10.72
C ARG A 21 -5.60 5.67 -10.09
N LEU A 22 -4.91 4.70 -9.52
CA LEU A 22 -5.50 3.54 -8.83
C LEU A 22 -6.18 3.93 -7.51
N LEU A 23 -5.57 4.84 -6.73
CA LEU A 23 -6.19 5.45 -5.55
C LEU A 23 -7.52 6.12 -5.91
N ASP A 24 -7.50 6.98 -6.93
CA ASP A 24 -8.69 7.70 -7.40
C ASP A 24 -9.78 6.73 -7.87
N ALA A 25 -9.41 5.70 -8.62
CA ALA A 25 -10.34 4.68 -9.08
C ALA A 25 -10.94 3.87 -7.91
N THR A 26 -10.16 3.61 -6.87
CA THR A 26 -10.63 2.88 -5.68
C THR A 26 -11.59 3.73 -4.88
N ALA A 27 -11.24 4.98 -4.59
CA ALA A 27 -12.12 5.92 -3.91
C ALA A 27 -13.46 6.13 -4.64
N ARG A 28 -13.45 6.26 -5.97
CA ARG A 28 -14.68 6.35 -6.76
C ARG A 28 -15.56 5.10 -6.62
N ARG A 29 -14.96 3.91 -6.49
CA ARG A 29 -15.71 2.64 -6.31
C ARG A 29 -16.21 2.43 -4.89
N THR A 30 -15.45 2.84 -3.88
CA THR A 30 -15.77 2.59 -2.47
C THR A 30 -16.50 3.76 -1.79
N GLY A 31 -16.57 4.92 -2.44
CA GLY A 31 -17.04 6.16 -1.82
C GLY A 31 -16.09 6.72 -0.76
N SER A 32 -14.87 6.19 -0.65
CA SER A 32 -13.85 6.66 0.29
C SER A 32 -13.23 7.97 -0.20
N ALA A 33 -12.83 8.87 0.72
CA ALA A 33 -12.06 10.05 0.34
C ALA A 33 -10.68 9.64 -0.20
N VAL A 34 -10.24 10.23 -1.33
CA VAL A 34 -8.84 10.15 -1.77
C VAL A 34 -8.04 11.21 -1.02
N GLY A 35 -6.94 10.83 -0.39
CA GLY A 35 -6.00 11.79 0.16
C GLY A 35 -4.70 11.14 0.60
N ARG A 36 -3.64 11.96 0.74
CA ARG A 36 -2.51 11.59 1.60
C ARG A 36 -3.08 11.43 3.00
N SER A 37 -3.16 10.21 3.51
CA SER A 37 -3.63 10.03 4.87
C SER A 37 -2.62 10.67 5.81
N GLU A 38 -2.98 11.83 6.38
CA GLU A 38 -2.25 12.46 7.50
C GLU A 38 -2.47 11.68 8.81
N ALA A 39 -3.19 10.56 8.75
CA ALA A 39 -3.41 9.72 9.91
C ALA A 39 -2.08 9.07 10.32
N GLY A 40 -1.52 9.51 11.45
CA GLY A 40 -0.21 9.06 11.93
C GLY A 40 -0.05 7.54 12.04
N TRP A 41 -1.16 6.79 12.17
CA TRP A 41 -1.11 5.32 12.16
C TRP A 41 -0.73 4.74 10.78
N LEU A 42 -1.19 5.33 9.66
CA LEU A 42 -0.80 4.91 8.31
C LEU A 42 0.64 5.28 8.02
N GLN A 43 1.09 6.45 8.46
CA GLN A 43 2.49 6.83 8.37
C GLN A 43 3.39 5.86 9.15
N ALA A 44 2.97 5.45 10.35
CA ALA A 44 3.67 4.43 11.13
C ALA A 44 3.75 3.09 10.38
N LYS A 45 2.69 2.69 9.67
CA LYS A 45 2.69 1.49 8.83
C LYS A 45 3.64 1.58 7.63
N PHE A 46 3.69 2.72 6.95
CA PHE A 46 4.70 2.94 5.90
C PHE A 46 6.13 2.95 6.45
N HIS A 47 6.35 3.50 7.64
CA HIS A 47 7.65 3.45 8.30
C HIS A 47 8.03 2.02 8.71
N GLU A 48 7.07 1.25 9.23
CA GLU A 48 7.24 -0.18 9.54
C GLU A 48 7.67 -0.95 8.28
N PHE A 49 6.91 -0.79 7.19
CA PHE A 49 7.22 -1.36 5.89
C PHE A 49 8.62 -0.98 5.39
N GLY A 50 8.92 0.32 5.36
CA GLY A 50 10.23 0.82 4.91
C GLY A 50 11.38 0.26 5.75
N ARG A 51 11.22 0.17 7.07
CA ARG A 51 12.23 -0.42 7.97
C ARG A 51 12.43 -1.92 7.69
N THR A 52 11.36 -2.66 7.46
CA THR A 52 11.44 -4.10 7.15
C THR A 52 12.18 -4.33 5.83
N LEU A 53 11.90 -3.51 4.81
CA LEU A 53 12.62 -3.58 3.53
C LEU A 53 14.10 -3.25 3.68
N LEU A 54 14.44 -2.15 4.35
CA LEU A 54 15.82 -1.71 4.55
C LEU A 54 16.63 -2.68 5.41
N ALA A 55 15.97 -3.41 6.32
CA ALA A 55 16.59 -4.46 7.12
C ALA A 55 16.81 -5.78 6.35
N GLY A 56 16.41 -5.87 5.07
CA GLY A 56 16.49 -7.11 4.27
C GLY A 56 15.54 -8.21 4.75
N LYS A 57 14.48 -7.83 5.49
CA LYS A 57 13.50 -8.77 6.08
C LYS A 57 12.17 -8.83 5.31
N GLY A 58 12.09 -8.10 4.19
CA GLY A 58 10.90 -8.08 3.34
C GLY A 58 10.87 -9.24 2.34
N THR A 59 9.68 -9.76 2.08
CA THR A 59 9.37 -10.67 0.98
C THR A 59 8.94 -9.85 -0.23
N PHE A 60 9.70 -9.98 -1.31
CA PHE A 60 9.41 -9.32 -2.58
C PHE A 60 8.85 -10.34 -3.57
N CYS A 61 7.80 -9.94 -4.29
CA CYS A 61 7.32 -10.70 -5.42
C CYS A 61 8.43 -10.82 -6.48
N PRO A 62 8.67 -12.03 -7.04
CA PRO A 62 9.75 -12.27 -8.01
C PRO A 62 9.59 -11.47 -9.32
N HIS A 63 8.40 -10.93 -9.59
CA HIS A 63 8.12 -10.07 -10.74
C HIS A 63 8.60 -8.63 -10.56
N ILE A 64 8.98 -8.23 -9.34
CA ILE A 64 9.50 -6.88 -9.08
C ILE A 64 10.98 -6.87 -9.47
N GLY A 65 11.26 -6.22 -10.60
CA GLY A 65 12.61 -6.07 -11.14
C GLY A 65 13.32 -4.80 -10.65
N ARG A 66 14.37 -4.41 -11.37
CA ARG A 66 15.19 -3.21 -11.06
C ARG A 66 14.56 -1.89 -11.47
N SER A 67 13.55 -1.91 -12.34
CA SER A 67 12.85 -0.72 -12.79
C SER A 67 11.72 -0.35 -11.84
N PRO A 68 11.52 0.95 -11.53
CA PRO A 68 10.36 1.40 -10.77
C PRO A 68 9.06 0.94 -11.41
N MET A 69 8.19 0.38 -10.60
CA MET A 69 6.85 -0.04 -11.00
C MET A 69 5.89 0.16 -9.84
N VAL A 70 4.60 0.14 -10.14
CA VAL A 70 3.58 0.06 -9.09
C VAL A 70 3.75 -1.23 -8.31
N ALA A 71 3.73 -1.11 -6.98
CA ALA A 71 3.73 -2.26 -6.09
C ALA A 71 2.68 -2.09 -4.99
N HIS A 72 2.29 -3.21 -4.40
CA HIS A 72 1.26 -3.30 -3.39
C HIS A 72 1.81 -3.93 -2.11
N THR A 73 1.35 -3.41 -0.98
CA THR A 73 1.55 -3.98 0.36
C THR A 73 0.23 -3.84 1.13
N ALA A 74 0.20 -4.29 2.37
CA ALA A 74 -0.96 -4.11 3.23
C ALA A 74 -0.53 -3.78 4.67
N ALA A 75 -1.40 -3.09 5.41
CA ALA A 75 -1.15 -2.73 6.80
C ALA A 75 -1.01 -3.95 7.73
N TRP A 76 -1.60 -5.09 7.34
CA TRP A 76 -1.47 -6.40 7.99
C TRP A 76 -0.29 -7.26 7.48
N ALA A 77 0.41 -6.83 6.43
CA ALA A 77 1.48 -7.57 5.76
C ALA A 77 2.61 -6.60 5.31
N THR A 78 3.10 -5.79 6.25
CA THR A 78 4.13 -4.74 6.03
C THR A 78 5.50 -5.30 5.67
N ASP A 79 5.67 -6.61 5.72
CA ASP A 79 6.85 -7.33 5.25
C ASP A 79 6.70 -7.83 3.81
N HIS A 80 5.55 -7.65 3.16
CA HIS A 80 5.32 -8.11 1.80
C HIS A 80 5.18 -6.95 0.80
N LEU A 81 5.86 -7.09 -0.35
CA LEU A 81 5.72 -6.21 -1.50
C LEU A 81 5.41 -7.02 -2.74
N VAL A 82 4.22 -6.84 -3.32
CA VAL A 82 3.75 -7.61 -4.48
C VAL A 82 3.49 -6.75 -5.71
N CYS A 83 3.65 -7.32 -6.90
CA CYS A 83 3.27 -6.65 -8.14
C CYS A 83 1.74 -6.63 -8.31
N PRO A 84 1.18 -5.82 -9.24
CA PRO A 84 -0.26 -5.75 -9.47
C PRO A 84 -0.90 -7.11 -9.80
N SER A 85 -0.19 -7.97 -10.54
CA SER A 85 -0.67 -9.31 -10.91
C SER A 85 -0.70 -10.32 -9.76
N CYS A 86 -0.05 -10.00 -8.64
CA CYS A 86 0.05 -10.89 -7.47
C CYS A 86 -0.65 -10.31 -6.24
N ILE A 87 -1.55 -9.32 -6.42
CA ILE A 87 -2.21 -8.62 -5.31
C ILE A 87 -3.01 -9.56 -4.40
N ASP A 88 -3.62 -10.60 -4.96
CA ASP A 88 -4.43 -11.58 -4.21
C ASP A 88 -3.60 -12.36 -3.16
N LEU A 89 -2.26 -12.40 -3.30
CA LEU A 89 -1.39 -12.97 -2.28
C LEU A 89 -1.47 -12.21 -0.95
N LEU A 90 -1.67 -10.89 -0.99
CA LEU A 90 -1.84 -10.09 0.24
C LEU A 90 -3.12 -10.47 0.99
N GLU A 91 -4.18 -10.84 0.26
CA GLU A 91 -5.42 -11.30 0.88
C GLU A 91 -5.24 -12.63 1.60
N ALA A 92 -4.50 -13.56 0.99
CA ALA A 92 -4.19 -14.85 1.59
C ALA A 92 -3.38 -14.71 2.90
N ILE A 93 -2.43 -13.78 2.94
CA ILE A 93 -1.62 -13.49 4.15
C ILE A 93 -2.47 -12.92 5.28
N GLY A 94 -3.46 -12.07 4.96
CA GLY A 94 -4.33 -11.46 5.96
C GLY A 94 -5.25 -12.45 6.69
N GLY A 95 -5.41 -13.66 6.16
CA GLY A 95 -6.25 -14.71 6.74
C GLY A 95 -7.75 -14.37 6.73
N THR A 96 -8.54 -15.28 7.31
CA THR A 96 -10.01 -15.16 7.41
C THR A 96 -10.47 -14.32 8.61
N GLU A 97 -9.60 -14.13 9.61
CA GLU A 97 -9.90 -13.36 10.82
C GLU A 97 -9.41 -11.91 10.71
N ARG A 98 -9.90 -11.19 9.70
CA ARG A 98 -9.49 -9.79 9.48
C ARG A 98 -9.87 -8.92 10.69
N ARG A 99 -8.89 -8.20 11.23
CA ARG A 99 -9.03 -7.23 12.32
C ARG A 99 -8.83 -5.82 11.78
N CYS A 100 -9.39 -4.83 12.47
CA CYS A 100 -9.13 -3.43 12.14
C CYS A 100 -7.62 -3.14 12.24
N ASP A 101 -7.01 -2.66 11.16
CA ASP A 101 -5.56 -2.40 11.10
C ASP A 101 -5.09 -1.28 12.03
N ARG A 102 -6.04 -0.46 12.52
CA ARG A 102 -5.76 0.63 13.47
C ARG A 102 -5.90 0.19 14.93
N CYS A 103 -6.96 -0.54 15.29
CA CYS A 103 -7.29 -0.84 16.69
C CYS A 103 -7.32 -2.33 17.07
N GLY A 104 -7.15 -3.23 16.09
CA GLY A 104 -7.10 -4.68 16.30
C GLY A 104 -8.43 -5.37 16.64
N GLN A 105 -9.54 -4.62 16.70
CA GLN A 105 -10.87 -5.17 16.99
C GLN A 105 -11.38 -6.02 15.82
N ARG A 106 -12.12 -7.10 16.14
CA ARG A 106 -12.85 -7.91 15.16
C ARG A 106 -14.20 -7.26 14.92
N ASP A 107 -14.39 -6.72 13.72
CA ASP A 107 -15.60 -6.02 13.32
C ASP A 107 -15.75 -6.09 11.79
N GLN A 108 -16.88 -5.65 11.27
CA GLN A 108 -17.01 -5.39 9.84
C GLN A 108 -16.01 -4.32 9.41
N LEU A 109 -15.13 -4.67 8.48
CA LEU A 109 -14.07 -3.78 8.01
C LEU A 109 -14.47 -3.09 6.71
N HIS A 110 -14.22 -1.78 6.68
CA HIS A 110 -14.24 -0.97 5.50
C HIS A 110 -12.84 -0.96 4.89
N ALA A 111 -12.74 -1.48 3.67
CA ALA A 111 -11.49 -1.48 2.92
C ALA A 111 -11.14 -0.06 2.46
N GLY A 112 -9.85 0.26 2.49
CA GLY A 112 -9.28 1.47 1.92
C GLY A 112 -7.85 1.24 1.46
N CYS A 113 -7.28 2.28 0.84
CA CYS A 113 -5.89 2.25 0.43
C CYS A 113 -5.25 3.63 0.62
N ALA A 114 -3.92 3.63 0.78
CA ALA A 114 -3.09 4.82 0.85
C ALA A 114 -1.86 4.62 -0.03
N ALA A 115 -1.24 5.70 -0.49
CA ALA A 115 0.00 5.63 -1.27
C ALA A 115 1.17 6.32 -0.59
N HIS A 116 2.35 5.76 -0.83
CA HIS A 116 3.63 6.40 -0.58
C HIS A 116 4.59 6.10 -1.75
N GLY A 117 4.87 7.12 -2.57
CA GLY A 117 5.63 6.90 -3.81
C GLY A 117 4.92 5.90 -4.74
N PRO A 118 5.63 4.92 -5.31
CA PRO A 118 5.06 3.91 -6.21
C PRO A 118 4.43 2.72 -5.46
N VAL A 119 4.20 2.83 -4.14
CA VAL A 119 3.64 1.76 -3.31
C VAL A 119 2.22 2.11 -2.85
N LEU A 120 1.28 1.20 -3.09
CA LEU A 120 -0.07 1.21 -2.54
C LEU A 120 -0.15 0.29 -1.32
N MET A 121 -0.63 0.80 -0.20
CA MET A 121 -0.92 0.03 1.00
C MET A 121 -2.43 -0.15 1.16
N ALA A 122 -2.90 -1.40 1.12
CA ALA A 122 -4.26 -1.74 1.49
C ALA A 122 -4.43 -1.74 3.02
N TYR A 123 -5.62 -1.39 3.50
CA TYR A 123 -5.99 -1.49 4.91
C TYR A 123 -7.49 -1.75 5.06
N GLY A 124 -7.90 -2.26 6.21
CA GLY A 124 -9.28 -2.44 6.66
C GLY A 124 -9.52 -1.76 8.01
N LEU A 125 -10.52 -0.89 8.08
CA LEU A 125 -10.88 -0.18 9.31
C LEU A 125 -12.29 -0.55 9.79
N CYS A 126 -12.48 -0.70 11.10
CA CYS A 126 -13.83 -0.75 11.66
C CYS A 126 -14.53 0.60 11.52
N LEU A 127 -15.87 0.61 11.59
CA LEU A 127 -16.68 1.82 11.41
C LEU A 127 -16.28 2.95 12.37
N SER A 128 -15.94 2.62 13.62
CA SER A 128 -15.45 3.58 14.61
C SER A 128 -14.14 4.24 14.18
N CYS A 129 -13.23 3.48 13.57
CA CYS A 129 -11.96 4.01 13.09
C CYS A 129 -12.09 4.82 11.80
N VAL A 130 -13.07 4.49 10.94
CA VAL A 130 -13.38 5.28 9.73
C VAL A 130 -13.90 6.66 10.09
N ARG A 131 -14.76 6.78 11.11
CA ARG A 131 -15.31 8.08 11.55
C ARG A 131 -14.28 9.01 12.21
N LEU A 132 -13.13 8.45 12.61
CA LEU A 132 -12.02 9.15 13.26
C LEU A 132 -10.81 9.31 12.33
N ALA A 133 -10.99 9.07 11.02
CA ALA A 133 -9.95 9.08 10.00
C ALA A 133 -10.07 10.32 9.11
#